data_AF-A0A2X3IFX7-F1
#
_entry.id   AF-A0A2X3IFX7-F1
#
_cell.length_a   1.000
_cell.length_b   1.000
_cell.length_c   1.000
_cell.angle_alpha   90.00
_cell.angle_beta   90.00
_cell.angle_gamma   90.00
#
_symmetry.space_group_name_H-M   'P 1'
#
loop_
_entity.id
_entity.type
_entity.pdbx_description
1 polymer ?
#
loop_
_entity_poly.entity_id
_entity_poly.type
_entity_poly.pdbx_seq_one_letter_code
_entity_poly.pdbx_strand_id
1 'polypeptide(L)'
;MQRKSEEAAKSLKFLAEQLPEVRHNLDTAENKLNAYRQRQDSVDLSLEAKSLLDSVVNIDAQLNQLTFKEAEISKLYTKAHPSYRTLLEQRKTLEDQKARLTNSIGAMPKTQQEIVRLTRDVESGQQVYMQLLNKQQELKITEASTVGDVRIVDPAITQPGMVKPQRALVILGSIILGLIVSVIGVLLRSLFNGGIESPTVLEEAGLSVYASIPLSEWQKNP
;
A
#
# COMPACT_ATOMS: atom_id res chain seq x y z
N MET A 1 -3.11 -0.33 8.70
CA MET A 1 -3.79 -1.37 9.51
C MET A 1 -5.27 -1.05 9.72
N GLN A 2 -5.64 0.15 10.21
CA GLN A 2 -7.04 0.57 10.41
C GLN A 2 -7.98 0.29 9.21
N ARG A 3 -7.62 0.74 8.01
CA ARG A 3 -8.44 0.54 6.78
C ARG A 3 -8.68 -0.92 6.42
N LYS A 4 -7.66 -1.79 6.56
CA LYS A 4 -7.80 -3.22 6.26
C LYS A 4 -8.72 -3.94 7.27
N SER A 5 -8.64 -3.55 8.55
CA SER A 5 -9.53 -4.05 9.59
C SER A 5 -10.97 -3.58 9.39
N GLU A 6 -11.18 -2.30 9.02
CA GLU A 6 -12.51 -1.77 8.68
C GLU A 6 -13.14 -2.44 7.45
N GLU A 7 -12.34 -2.74 6.41
CA GLU A 7 -12.79 -3.47 5.22
C GLU A 7 -13.17 -4.92 5.55
N ALA A 8 -12.39 -5.59 6.40
CA ALA A 8 -12.69 -6.95 6.87
C ALA A 8 -13.97 -6.98 7.70
N ALA A 9 -14.16 -6.02 8.62
CA ALA A 9 -15.37 -5.90 9.44
C ALA A 9 -16.63 -5.66 8.59
N LYS A 10 -16.57 -4.78 7.58
CA LYS A 10 -17.67 -4.57 6.63
C LYS A 10 -18.00 -5.83 5.83
N SER A 11 -16.97 -6.54 5.36
CA SER A 11 -17.13 -7.79 4.60
C SER A 11 -17.73 -8.90 5.48
N LEU A 12 -17.32 -9.00 6.75
CA LEU A 12 -17.88 -9.93 7.72
C LEU A 12 -19.36 -9.65 8.02
N LYS A 13 -19.73 -8.38 8.17
CA LYS A 13 -21.13 -7.99 8.36
C LYS A 13 -21.99 -8.40 7.16
N PHE A 14 -21.51 -8.11 5.94
CA PHE A 14 -22.18 -8.54 4.71
C PHE A 14 -22.36 -10.07 4.66
N LEU A 15 -21.30 -10.84 4.94
CA LEU A 15 -21.39 -12.30 4.96
C LEU A 15 -22.33 -12.83 6.05
N ALA A 16 -22.38 -12.17 7.22
CA ALA A 16 -23.30 -12.55 8.30
C ALA A 16 -24.77 -12.34 7.93
N GLU A 17 -25.08 -11.34 7.11
CA GLU A 17 -26.44 -11.10 6.59
C GLU A 17 -26.81 -12.05 5.44
N GLN A 18 -25.84 -12.40 4.59
CA GLN A 18 -26.07 -13.22 3.39
C GLN A 18 -26.06 -14.73 3.64
N LEU A 19 -25.25 -15.23 4.59
CA LEU A 19 -25.17 -16.66 4.90
C LEU A 19 -26.52 -17.30 5.28
N PRO A 20 -27.39 -16.66 6.10
CA PRO A 20 -28.72 -17.17 6.38
C PRO A 20 -29.59 -17.32 5.14
N GLU A 21 -29.53 -16.36 4.21
CA GLU A 21 -30.29 -16.41 2.96
C GLU A 21 -29.82 -17.56 2.07
N VAL A 22 -28.50 -17.70 1.87
CA VAL A 22 -27.91 -18.80 1.09
C VAL A 22 -28.25 -20.14 1.72
N ARG A 23 -28.22 -20.23 3.05
CA ARG A 23 -28.62 -21.45 3.77
C ARG A 23 -30.10 -21.77 3.58
N HIS A 24 -30.98 -20.78 3.70
CA HIS A 24 -32.41 -20.98 3.46
C HIS A 24 -32.71 -21.46 2.03
N ASN A 25 -32.00 -20.92 1.05
CA ASN A 25 -32.11 -21.34 -0.34
C ASN A 25 -31.62 -22.78 -0.54
N LEU A 26 -30.52 -23.17 0.12
CA LEU A 26 -30.01 -24.54 0.13
C LEU A 26 -31.02 -25.51 0.77
N ASP A 27 -31.53 -25.18 1.96
CA ASP A 27 -32.53 -25.99 2.67
C ASP A 27 -33.78 -26.19 1.77
N THR A 28 -34.19 -25.15 1.04
CA THR A 28 -35.30 -25.22 0.10
C THR A 28 -35.00 -26.15 -1.08
N ALA A 29 -33.79 -26.11 -1.63
CA ALA A 29 -33.36 -27.01 -2.70
C ALA A 29 -33.30 -28.47 -2.23
N GLU A 30 -32.74 -28.71 -1.04
CA GLU A 30 -32.67 -30.04 -0.41
C GLU A 30 -34.06 -30.62 -0.20
N ASN A 31 -34.99 -29.82 0.34
CA ASN A 31 -36.38 -30.23 0.53
C ASN A 31 -37.07 -30.58 -0.79
N LYS A 32 -36.84 -29.82 -1.87
CA LYS A 32 -37.38 -30.14 -3.20
C LYS A 32 -36.82 -31.45 -3.74
N LEU A 33 -35.51 -31.67 -3.60
CA LEU A 33 -34.85 -32.91 -4.02
C LEU A 33 -35.39 -34.12 -3.23
N ASN A 34 -35.52 -33.98 -1.91
CA ASN A 34 -36.04 -35.03 -1.04
C ASN A 34 -37.50 -35.35 -1.36
N ALA A 35 -38.34 -34.34 -1.55
CA ALA A 35 -39.74 -34.52 -1.94
C ALA A 35 -39.87 -35.20 -3.31
N TYR A 36 -38.99 -34.88 -4.27
CA TYR A 36 -38.97 -35.54 -5.57
C TYR A 36 -38.54 -37.02 -5.47
N ARG A 37 -37.49 -37.31 -4.71
CA ARG A 37 -37.00 -38.69 -4.46
C ARG A 37 -38.05 -39.56 -3.75
N GLN A 38 -38.80 -38.98 -2.81
CA GLN A 38 -39.89 -39.68 -2.12
C GLN A 38 -41.07 -40.03 -3.04
N ARG A 39 -41.36 -39.18 -4.04
CA ARG A 39 -42.49 -39.41 -4.96
C ARG A 39 -42.18 -40.47 -6.01
N GLN A 40 -40.95 -40.48 -6.54
CA GLN A 40 -40.60 -41.29 -7.72
C GLN A 40 -39.92 -42.62 -7.38
N ASP A 41 -40.00 -43.09 -6.14
CA ASP A 41 -39.36 -44.34 -5.67
C ASP A 41 -37.88 -44.43 -6.11
N SER A 42 -37.03 -43.64 -5.44
CA SER A 42 -35.56 -43.65 -5.57
C SER A 42 -35.03 -43.99 -6.98
N VAL A 43 -35.31 -43.14 -7.97
CA VAL A 43 -34.66 -43.26 -9.28
C VAL A 43 -33.18 -42.90 -9.11
N ASP A 44 -32.33 -43.91 -9.12
CA ASP A 44 -30.88 -43.71 -9.18
C ASP A 44 -30.50 -43.04 -10.49
N LEU A 45 -29.60 -42.07 -10.40
CA LEU A 45 -29.08 -41.37 -11.57
C LEU A 45 -28.32 -42.35 -12.46
N SER A 46 -28.56 -42.32 -13.77
CA SER A 46 -27.72 -43.08 -14.70
C SER A 46 -26.28 -42.58 -14.63
N LEU A 47 -25.31 -43.46 -14.92
CA LEU A 47 -23.89 -43.09 -14.92
C LEU A 47 -23.60 -41.90 -15.87
N GLU A 48 -24.29 -41.85 -17.01
CA GLU A 48 -24.20 -40.76 -17.97
C GLU A 48 -24.75 -39.44 -17.39
N ALA A 49 -25.94 -39.48 -16.76
CA ALA A 49 -26.52 -38.31 -16.11
C ALA A 49 -25.66 -37.81 -14.95
N LYS A 50 -25.04 -38.72 -14.19
CA LYS A 50 -24.10 -38.39 -13.11
C LYS A 50 -22.84 -37.71 -13.64
N SER A 51 -22.21 -38.26 -14.67
CA SER A 51 -21.01 -37.64 -15.26
C SER A 51 -21.28 -36.24 -15.82
N LEU A 52 -22.45 -36.04 -16.44
CA LEU A 52 -22.88 -34.73 -16.92
C LEU A 52 -23.18 -33.77 -15.77
N LEU A 53 -23.85 -34.24 -14.71
CA LEU A 53 -24.08 -33.47 -13.49
C LEU A 53 -22.75 -33.01 -12.86
N ASP A 54 -21.81 -33.93 -12.63
CA ASP A 54 -20.50 -33.64 -12.04
C ASP A 54 -19.76 -32.59 -12.87
N SER A 55 -19.83 -32.69 -14.20
CA SER A 55 -19.22 -31.73 -15.12
C SER A 55 -19.87 -30.35 -15.03
N VAL A 56 -21.21 -30.27 -14.94
CA VAL A 56 -21.94 -29.01 -14.78
C VAL A 56 -21.63 -28.36 -13.43
N VAL A 57 -21.64 -29.13 -12.34
CA VAL A 57 -21.32 -28.65 -10.99
C VAL A 57 -19.88 -28.13 -10.93
N ASN A 58 -18.93 -28.82 -11.57
CA ASN A 58 -17.54 -28.34 -11.67
C ASN A 58 -17.43 -27.04 -12.47
N ILE A 59 -18.16 -26.89 -13.59
CA ILE A 59 -18.19 -25.64 -14.35
C ILE A 59 -18.81 -24.51 -13.52
N ASP A 60 -19.89 -24.78 -12.78
CA ASP A 60 -20.50 -23.80 -11.89
C ASP A 60 -19.53 -23.36 -10.78
N ALA A 61 -18.77 -24.28 -10.21
CA ALA A 61 -17.71 -23.96 -9.25
C ALA A 61 -16.64 -23.03 -9.86
N GLN A 62 -16.20 -23.30 -11.08
CA GLN A 62 -15.23 -22.45 -11.79
C GLN A 62 -15.80 -21.08 -12.15
N LEU A 63 -17.06 -21.00 -12.59
CA LEU A 63 -17.74 -19.73 -12.87
C LEU A 63 -17.88 -18.88 -11.60
N ASN A 64 -18.22 -19.50 -10.48
CA ASN A 64 -18.26 -18.82 -9.18
C ASN A 64 -16.87 -18.27 -8.79
N GLN A 65 -15.81 -19.07 -8.96
CA GLN A 65 -14.44 -18.59 -8.73
C GLN A 65 -14.05 -17.42 -9.65
N LEU A 66 -14.42 -17.48 -10.94
CA LEU A 66 -14.18 -16.36 -11.86
C LEU A 66 -14.96 -15.12 -11.48
N THR A 67 -16.17 -15.28 -10.94
CA THR A 67 -17.00 -14.17 -10.45
C THR A 67 -16.33 -13.47 -9.27
N PHE A 68 -15.77 -14.22 -8.31
CA PHE A 68 -14.98 -13.65 -7.22
C PHE A 68 -13.73 -12.93 -7.74
N LYS A 69 -13.01 -13.51 -8.71
CA LYS A 69 -11.85 -12.87 -9.34
C LYS A 69 -12.23 -11.59 -10.10
N GLU A 70 -13.38 -11.58 -10.78
CA GLU A 70 -13.89 -10.39 -11.47
C GLU A 70 -14.17 -9.26 -10.48
N ALA A 71 -14.76 -9.56 -9.32
CA ALA A 71 -14.99 -8.59 -8.25
C ALA A 71 -13.69 -8.00 -7.66
N GLU A 72 -12.59 -8.76 -7.67
CA GLU A 72 -11.27 -8.29 -7.23
C GLU A 72 -10.60 -7.42 -8.31
N ILE A 73 -10.55 -7.91 -9.54
CA ILE A 73 -9.90 -7.25 -10.68
C ILE A 73 -10.61 -5.95 -11.05
N SER A 74 -11.95 -5.90 -10.97
CA SER A 74 -12.74 -4.69 -11.27
C SER A 74 -12.45 -3.50 -10.35
N LYS A 75 -11.86 -3.73 -9.17
CA LYS A 75 -11.39 -2.66 -8.27
C LYS A 75 -10.09 -2.01 -8.75
N LEU A 76 -9.29 -2.73 -9.53
CA LEU A 76 -7.93 -2.34 -9.91
C LEU A 76 -7.81 -1.98 -11.40
N TYR A 77 -8.64 -2.59 -12.25
CA TYR A 77 -8.53 -2.52 -13.70
C TYR A 77 -9.87 -2.22 -14.37
N THR A 78 -9.81 -1.56 -15.53
CA THR A 78 -10.98 -1.37 -16.40
C THR A 78 -11.20 -2.58 -17.30
N LYS A 79 -12.41 -2.73 -17.86
CA LYS A 79 -12.77 -3.83 -18.78
C LYS A 79 -11.89 -3.94 -20.03
N ALA A 80 -11.20 -2.85 -20.40
CA ALA A 80 -10.29 -2.82 -21.54
C ALA A 80 -8.93 -3.46 -21.24
N HIS A 81 -8.57 -3.66 -19.97
CA HIS A 81 -7.28 -4.21 -19.58
C HIS A 81 -7.14 -5.67 -20.05
N PRO A 82 -5.96 -6.10 -20.55
CA PRO A 82 -5.76 -7.46 -21.06
C PRO A 82 -6.17 -8.56 -20.07
N SER A 83 -5.86 -8.41 -18.78
CA SER A 83 -6.24 -9.39 -17.75
C SER A 83 -7.76 -9.53 -17.59
N TYR A 84 -8.51 -8.42 -17.66
CA TYR A 84 -9.97 -8.44 -17.58
C TYR A 84 -10.56 -9.14 -18.81
N ARG A 85 -10.03 -8.85 -20.00
CA ARG A 85 -10.47 -9.48 -21.25
C ARG A 85 -10.25 -11.00 -21.23
N THR A 86 -9.08 -11.45 -20.77
CA THR A 86 -8.80 -12.89 -20.63
C THR A 86 -9.77 -13.57 -19.66
N LEU A 87 -10.10 -12.92 -18.54
CA LEU A 87 -11.09 -13.44 -17.60
C LEU A 87 -12.48 -13.58 -18.24
N LEU A 88 -12.93 -12.55 -18.97
CA LEU A 88 -14.22 -12.60 -19.67
C LEU A 88 -14.27 -13.70 -20.72
N GLU A 89 -13.17 -13.92 -21.47
CA GLU A 89 -13.10 -14.97 -22.48
C GLU A 89 -13.14 -16.37 -21.84
N GLN A 90 -12.44 -16.56 -20.72
CA GLN A 90 -12.51 -17.79 -19.93
C GLN A 90 -13.93 -18.05 -19.42
N ARG A 91 -14.59 -17.01 -18.87
CA ARG A 91 -15.97 -17.10 -18.40
C ARG A 91 -16.92 -17.50 -19.52
N LYS A 92 -16.81 -16.83 -20.69
CA LYS A 92 -17.61 -17.15 -21.86
C LYS A 92 -17.40 -18.59 -22.34
N THR A 93 -16.15 -19.05 -22.37
CA THR A 93 -15.83 -20.44 -22.75
C THR A 93 -16.52 -21.44 -21.82
N LEU A 94 -16.52 -21.19 -20.51
CA LEU A 94 -17.21 -22.04 -19.53
C LEU A 94 -18.74 -21.97 -19.66
N GLU A 95 -19.30 -20.78 -19.90
CA GLU A 95 -20.73 -20.60 -20.17
C GLU A 95 -21.17 -21.40 -21.42
N ASP A 96 -20.38 -21.34 -22.50
CA ASP A 96 -20.62 -22.09 -23.73
C ASP A 96 -20.54 -23.61 -23.50
N GLN A 97 -19.58 -24.07 -22.69
CA GLN A 97 -19.48 -25.49 -22.29
C GLN A 97 -20.69 -25.92 -21.45
N LYS A 98 -21.09 -25.11 -20.46
CA LYS A 98 -22.28 -25.36 -19.63
C LYS A 98 -23.54 -25.47 -20.49
N ALA A 99 -23.70 -24.58 -21.48
CA ALA A 99 -24.84 -24.59 -22.38
C ALA A 99 -24.91 -25.90 -23.18
N ARG A 100 -23.78 -26.40 -23.69
CA ARG A 100 -23.70 -27.70 -24.38
C ARG A 100 -24.12 -28.86 -23.49
N LEU A 101 -23.61 -28.92 -22.25
CA LEU A 101 -24.00 -29.97 -21.30
C LEU A 101 -25.48 -29.89 -20.91
N THR A 102 -26.01 -28.67 -20.76
CA THR A 102 -27.43 -28.44 -20.47
C THR A 102 -28.31 -28.94 -21.61
N ASN A 103 -27.88 -28.78 -22.87
CA ASN A 103 -28.59 -29.34 -24.02
C ASN A 103 -28.58 -30.88 -23.99
N SER A 104 -27.46 -31.51 -23.64
CA SER A 104 -27.38 -32.96 -23.47
C SER A 104 -28.31 -33.47 -22.36
N ILE A 105 -28.39 -32.75 -21.23
CA ILE A 105 -29.36 -33.04 -20.17
C ILE A 105 -30.78 -32.91 -20.72
N GLY A 106 -31.05 -31.88 -21.53
CA GLY A 106 -32.36 -31.67 -22.17
C GLY A 106 -32.85 -32.80 -23.09
N ALA A 107 -31.94 -33.64 -23.58
CA ALA A 107 -32.26 -34.81 -24.41
C ALA A 107 -32.64 -36.06 -23.58
N MET A 108 -32.42 -36.06 -22.26
CA MET A 108 -32.73 -37.18 -21.37
C MET A 108 -34.24 -37.33 -21.11
N PRO A 109 -34.73 -38.46 -20.56
CA PRO A 109 -36.09 -38.56 -20.05
C PRO A 109 -36.41 -37.49 -19.00
N LYS A 110 -37.66 -37.03 -18.96
CA LYS A 110 -38.09 -35.96 -18.04
C LYS A 110 -37.77 -36.23 -16.57
N THR A 111 -37.86 -37.50 -16.16
CA THR A 111 -37.52 -37.91 -14.79
C THR A 111 -36.05 -37.70 -14.47
N GLN A 112 -35.14 -37.98 -15.42
CA GLN A 112 -33.69 -37.77 -15.32
C GLN A 112 -33.32 -36.29 -15.38
N GLN A 113 -33.98 -35.51 -16.24
CA GLN A 113 -33.80 -34.05 -16.32
C GLN A 113 -34.06 -33.39 -14.96
N GLU A 114 -35.20 -33.72 -14.35
CA GLU A 114 -35.63 -33.08 -13.11
C GLU A 114 -34.73 -33.46 -11.93
N ILE A 115 -34.36 -34.73 -11.80
CA ILE A 115 -33.43 -35.16 -10.74
C ILE A 115 -32.04 -34.55 -10.90
N VAL A 116 -31.52 -34.42 -12.13
CA VAL A 116 -30.23 -33.75 -12.40
C VAL A 116 -30.33 -32.29 -12.01
N ARG A 117 -31.41 -31.59 -12.39
CA ARG A 117 -31.62 -30.19 -12.03
C ARG A 117 -31.66 -29.99 -10.52
N LEU A 118 -32.47 -30.76 -9.80
CA LEU A 118 -32.60 -30.66 -8.35
C LEU A 118 -31.30 -31.01 -7.63
N THR A 119 -30.59 -32.04 -8.10
CA THR A 119 -29.29 -32.43 -7.50
C THR A 119 -28.23 -31.36 -7.74
N ARG A 120 -28.16 -30.79 -8.95
CA ARG A 120 -27.27 -29.66 -9.25
C ARG A 120 -27.55 -28.46 -8.36
N ASP A 121 -28.82 -28.11 -8.16
CA ASP A 121 -29.20 -26.95 -7.34
C ASP A 121 -28.76 -27.14 -5.88
N VAL A 122 -28.84 -28.36 -5.34
CA VAL A 122 -28.32 -28.71 -4.01
C VAL A 122 -26.79 -28.66 -3.98
N GLU A 123 -26.11 -29.36 -4.89
CA GLU A 123 -24.64 -29.46 -4.88
C GLU A 123 -23.96 -28.11 -5.12
N SER A 124 -24.45 -27.33 -6.08
CA SER A 124 -23.96 -25.97 -6.35
C SER A 124 -24.24 -25.05 -5.17
N GLY A 125 -25.45 -25.10 -4.60
CA GLY A 125 -25.82 -24.32 -3.41
C GLY A 125 -24.94 -24.65 -2.20
N GLN A 126 -24.68 -25.93 -1.96
CA GLN A 126 -23.79 -26.40 -0.89
C GLN A 126 -22.36 -25.90 -1.09
N GLN A 127 -21.83 -25.96 -2.32
CA GLN A 127 -20.50 -25.43 -2.63
C GLN A 127 -20.41 -23.93 -2.35
N VAL A 128 -21.39 -23.13 -2.78
CA VAL A 128 -21.43 -21.69 -2.51
C VAL A 128 -21.51 -21.42 -1.01
N TYR A 129 -22.40 -22.10 -0.29
CA TYR A 129 -22.51 -21.97 1.15
C TYR A 129 -21.18 -22.26 1.86
N MET A 130 -20.51 -23.36 1.51
CA MET A 130 -19.21 -23.70 2.09
C MET A 130 -18.12 -22.69 1.74
N GLN A 131 -18.09 -22.15 0.52
CA GLN A 131 -17.17 -21.10 0.13
C GLN A 131 -17.37 -19.82 0.96
N LEU A 132 -18.61 -19.38 1.13
CA LEU A 132 -18.94 -18.20 1.94
C LEU A 132 -18.61 -18.42 3.42
N LEU A 133 -18.90 -19.61 3.94
CA LEU A 133 -18.56 -19.99 5.32
C LEU A 133 -17.05 -19.97 5.55
N ASN A 134 -16.28 -20.58 4.64
CA ASN A 134 -14.83 -20.58 4.69
C ASN A 134 -14.27 -19.14 4.61
N LYS A 135 -14.84 -18.31 3.73
CA LYS A 135 -14.42 -16.90 3.61
C LYS A 135 -14.72 -16.10 4.86
N GLN A 136 -15.87 -16.34 5.49
CA GLN A 136 -16.20 -15.72 6.78
C GLN A 136 -15.18 -16.13 7.85
N GLN A 137 -14.81 -17.41 7.91
CA GLN A 137 -13.82 -17.89 8.87
C GLN A 137 -12.43 -17.28 8.63
N GLU A 138 -11.98 -17.21 7.38
CA GLU A 138 -10.73 -16.55 6.98
C GLU A 138 -10.70 -15.08 7.42
N LEU A 139 -11.79 -14.34 7.19
CA LEU A 139 -11.90 -12.93 7.58
C LEU A 139 -11.90 -12.75 9.10
N LYS A 140 -12.57 -13.62 9.87
CA LYS A 140 -12.53 -13.60 11.34
C LYS A 140 -11.11 -13.82 11.86
N ILE A 141 -10.37 -14.75 11.28
CA ILE A 141 -8.96 -15.00 11.63
C ILE A 141 -8.11 -13.76 11.30
N THR A 142 -8.32 -13.16 10.12
CA THR A 142 -7.57 -11.96 9.70
C THR A 142 -7.86 -10.77 10.60
N GLU A 143 -9.13 -10.53 10.95
CA GLU A 143 -9.54 -9.48 11.89
C GLU A 143 -8.89 -9.69 13.26
N ALA A 144 -8.98 -10.89 13.84
CA ALA A 144 -8.36 -11.22 15.12
C ALA A 144 -6.82 -11.10 15.08
N SER A 145 -6.18 -11.49 13.98
CA SER A 145 -4.73 -11.36 13.79
C SER A 145 -4.29 -9.89 13.71
N THR A 146 -5.08 -9.01 13.08
CA THR A 146 -4.74 -7.58 12.98
C THR A 146 -4.79 -6.83 14.32
N VAL A 147 -5.51 -7.34 15.33
CA VAL A 147 -5.54 -6.77 16.69
C VAL A 147 -4.29 -7.15 17.50
N GLY A 148 -3.57 -8.20 17.12
CA GLY A 148 -2.50 -8.81 17.94
C GLY A 148 -1.05 -8.36 17.70
N ASP A 149 -0.74 -7.50 16.72
CA ASP A 149 0.63 -7.36 16.21
C ASP A 149 1.24 -5.95 16.25
N VAL A 150 0.82 -5.07 17.17
CA VAL A 150 1.54 -3.80 17.39
C VAL A 150 1.72 -3.52 18.87
N ARG A 151 2.85 -3.98 19.41
CA ARG A 151 3.48 -3.36 20.59
C ARG A 151 4.62 -2.50 20.08
N ILE A 152 4.48 -1.18 20.23
CA ILE A 152 5.59 -0.25 19.98
C ILE A 152 6.73 -0.66 20.93
N VAL A 153 7.79 -1.27 20.39
CA VAL A 153 8.94 -1.71 21.22
C VAL A 153 9.85 -0.53 21.53
N ASP A 154 9.93 0.45 20.62
CA ASP A 154 10.69 1.68 20.83
C ASP A 154 10.13 2.80 19.92
N PRO A 155 9.58 3.90 20.46
CA PRO A 155 9.26 5.07 19.65
C PRO A 155 10.54 5.70 19.11
N ALA A 156 10.57 6.06 17.82
CA ALA A 156 11.71 6.74 17.22
C ALA A 156 11.95 8.10 17.90
N ILE A 157 12.93 8.15 18.81
CA ILE A 157 13.42 9.40 19.37
C ILE A 157 14.19 10.17 18.29
N THR A 158 13.70 11.36 17.95
CA THR A 158 14.51 12.29 17.15
C THR A 158 15.55 12.88 18.09
N GLN A 159 16.84 12.68 17.80
CA GLN A 159 17.90 13.38 18.54
C GLN A 159 17.81 14.87 18.17
N PRO A 160 17.45 15.78 19.10
CA PRO A 160 17.42 17.20 18.82
C PRO A 160 18.85 17.72 19.01
N GLY A 161 19.71 17.42 18.04
CA GLY A 161 21.10 17.86 18.03
C GLY A 161 21.51 18.21 16.60
N MET A 162 21.68 19.50 16.32
CA MET A 162 22.28 19.94 15.07
C MET A 162 23.72 19.40 14.98
N VAL A 163 23.95 18.44 14.08
CA VAL A 163 25.24 17.74 13.98
C VAL A 163 26.35 18.67 13.46
N LYS A 164 26.04 19.69 12.62
CA LYS A 164 27.00 20.71 12.12
C LYS A 164 26.28 22.00 11.65
N PRO A 165 26.99 23.16 11.53
CA PRO A 165 28.33 23.47 12.02
C PRO A 165 28.32 24.08 13.44
N GLN A 166 29.41 23.89 14.18
CA GLN A 166 29.59 24.45 15.52
C GLN A 166 29.74 25.97 15.42
N ARG A 167 28.64 26.71 15.66
CA ARG A 167 28.58 28.18 15.51
C ARG A 167 29.71 28.90 16.25
N ALA A 168 30.11 28.40 17.42
CA ALA A 168 31.22 28.95 18.20
C ALA A 168 32.56 28.91 17.45
N LEU A 169 32.86 27.81 16.76
CA LEU A 169 34.12 27.63 16.05
C LEU A 169 34.19 28.53 14.80
N VAL A 170 33.04 28.72 14.12
CA VAL A 170 32.92 29.67 13.00
C VAL A 170 33.12 31.10 13.48
N ILE A 171 32.44 31.51 14.56
CA ILE A 171 32.54 32.86 15.12
C ILE A 171 33.99 33.16 15.54
N LEU A 172 34.62 32.24 16.28
CA LEU A 172 36.01 32.40 16.71
C LEU A 172 36.97 32.52 15.52
N GLY A 173 36.78 31.70 14.48
CA GLY A 173 37.56 31.79 13.24
C GLY A 173 37.43 33.15 12.56
N SER A 174 36.21 33.70 12.47
CA SER A 174 35.98 35.02 11.86
C SER A 174 36.60 36.17 12.67
N ILE A 175 36.61 36.10 14.01
CA ILE A 175 37.26 37.13 14.85
C ILE A 175 38.77 37.14 14.62
N ILE A 176 39.39 35.97 14.62
CA ILE A 176 40.84 35.84 14.39
C ILE A 176 41.20 36.35 12.99
N LEU A 177 40.43 35.97 11.97
CA LEU A 177 40.65 36.43 10.61
C LEU A 177 40.53 37.95 10.49
N GLY A 178 39.52 38.55 11.14
CA GLY A 178 39.32 39.99 11.16
C GLY A 178 40.47 40.77 11.80
N LEU A 179 41.02 40.26 12.92
CA LEU A 179 42.18 40.86 13.57
C LEU A 179 43.42 40.83 12.66
N ILE A 180 43.68 39.69 12.00
CA ILE A 180 44.80 39.55 11.07
C ILE A 180 44.67 40.56 9.92
N VAL A 181 43.50 40.66 9.31
CA VAL A 181 43.24 41.60 8.22
C VAL A 181 43.41 43.06 8.68
N SER A 182 42.98 43.40 9.89
CA SER A 182 43.14 44.74 10.47
C SER A 182 44.61 45.12 10.64
N VAL A 183 45.42 44.23 11.23
CA VAL A 183 46.86 44.45 11.40
C VAL A 183 47.56 44.63 10.05
N ILE A 184 47.24 43.77 9.08
CA ILE A 184 47.78 43.88 7.72
C ILE A 184 47.37 45.23 7.08
N GLY A 185 46.12 45.66 7.25
CA GLY A 185 45.63 46.94 6.75
C GLY A 185 46.37 48.14 7.36
N VAL A 186 46.63 48.13 8.66
CA VAL A 186 47.39 49.19 9.35
C VAL A 186 48.84 49.22 8.88
N LEU A 187 49.49 48.06 8.76
CA LEU A 187 50.87 47.97 8.28
C LEU A 187 51.00 48.44 6.83
N LEU A 188 50.09 48.03 5.94
CA LEU A 188 50.04 48.54 4.57
C LEU A 188 49.84 50.05 4.55
N ARG A 189 48.93 50.60 5.37
CA ARG A 189 48.73 52.04 5.47
C ARG A 189 49.98 52.76 5.98
N SER A 190 50.70 52.19 6.94
CA SER A 190 51.96 52.72 7.46
C SER A 190 53.09 52.69 6.41
N LEU A 191 53.19 51.63 5.61
CA LEU A 191 54.18 51.54 4.52
C LEU A 191 53.94 52.57 3.41
N PHE A 192 52.68 52.92 3.13
CA PHE A 192 52.35 53.99 2.19
C PHE A 192 52.48 55.40 2.80
N ASN A 193 52.50 55.53 4.12
CA ASN A 193 52.82 56.76 4.84
C ASN A 193 54.34 56.87 5.08
N GLY A 194 55.10 57.14 4.02
CA GLY A 194 56.53 57.41 4.09
C GLY A 194 56.87 58.79 4.69
N GLY A 195 56.47 59.03 5.95
CA GLY A 195 56.84 60.23 6.70
C GLY A 195 58.08 59.97 7.58
N ILE A 196 59.08 60.83 7.51
CA ILE A 196 60.26 60.78 8.39
C ILE A 196 59.83 61.27 9.78
N GLU A 197 59.50 60.35 10.68
CA GLU A 197 58.97 60.69 12.02
C GLU A 197 60.06 60.88 13.10
N SER A 198 61.32 60.57 12.79
CA SER A 198 62.43 60.72 13.75
C SER A 198 63.52 61.67 13.24
N PRO A 199 63.95 62.67 14.04
CA PRO A 199 65.07 63.55 13.70
C PRO A 199 66.40 62.80 13.48
N THR A 200 66.58 61.63 14.12
CA THR A 200 67.81 60.83 14.00
C THR A 200 68.04 60.29 12.59
N VAL A 201 66.98 60.08 11.81
CA VAL A 201 67.08 59.63 10.41
C VAL A 201 67.64 60.74 9.51
N LEU A 202 67.40 62.00 9.87
CA LEU A 202 67.94 63.18 9.15
C LEU A 202 69.42 63.42 9.50
N GLU A 203 69.83 63.14 10.73
CA GLU A 203 71.23 63.25 11.17
C GLU A 203 72.15 62.21 10.49
N GLU A 204 71.69 60.97 10.29
CA GLU A 204 72.43 59.95 9.53
C GLU A 204 72.52 60.27 8.02
N ALA A 205 71.56 61.01 7.48
CA ALA A 205 71.57 61.49 6.10
C ALA A 205 72.45 62.76 5.89
N GLY A 206 73.14 63.23 6.95
CA GLY A 206 74.06 64.37 6.89
C GLY A 206 73.40 65.74 7.01
N LEU A 207 72.14 65.82 7.45
CA LEU A 207 71.41 67.08 7.63
C LEU A 207 71.38 67.46 9.11
N SER A 208 71.94 68.62 9.47
CA SER A 208 71.91 69.13 10.85
C SER A 208 70.51 69.63 11.24
N VAL A 209 69.97 69.09 12.32
CA VAL A 209 68.68 69.49 12.91
C VAL A 209 68.91 70.64 13.89
N TYR A 210 68.50 71.85 13.53
CA TYR A 210 68.75 73.05 14.35
C TYR A 210 67.66 73.40 15.37
N ALA A 211 66.43 72.88 15.19
CA ALA A 211 65.33 73.08 16.13
C ALA A 211 64.24 72.02 15.91
N SER A 212 63.69 71.47 17.00
CA SER A 212 62.46 70.69 16.96
C SER A 212 61.29 71.60 17.36
N ILE A 213 60.31 71.76 16.47
CA ILE A 213 59.08 72.49 16.78
C ILE A 213 58.11 71.48 17.39
N PRO A 214 57.70 71.64 18.66
CA PRO A 214 56.72 70.74 19.26
C PRO A 214 55.37 70.88 18.55
N LEU A 215 54.77 69.75 18.18
CA LEU A 215 53.43 69.70 17.59
C LEU A 215 52.41 70.27 18.58
N SER A 216 51.54 71.16 18.10
CA SER A 216 50.42 71.69 18.88
C SER A 216 49.34 70.61 19.10
N GLU A 217 48.55 70.74 20.18
CA GLU A 217 47.48 69.78 20.56
C GLU A 217 46.51 69.45 19.40
N TRP A 218 46.30 70.37 18.46
CA TRP A 218 45.43 70.19 17.30
C TRP A 218 46.00 69.30 16.18
N GLN A 219 47.32 69.18 16.07
CA GLN A 219 47.97 68.39 15.01
C GLN A 219 48.25 66.95 15.44
N LYS A 220 48.14 66.66 16.73
CA LYS A 220 48.46 65.34 17.31
C LYS A 220 47.35 64.30 17.11
N ASN A 221 46.12 64.75 16.80
CA ASN A 221 44.96 63.90 16.52
C ASN A 221 44.31 64.30 15.18
N PRO A 222 44.73 63.69 14.05
CA PRO A 222 44.00 63.76 12.78
C PRO A 222 42.76 62.84 12.73
#